data_AF-A0A7S1UCA3-F1
#
_entry.id   AF-A0A7S1UCA3-F1
#
_cell.length_a   1.000
_cell.length_b   1.000
_cell.length_c   1.000
_cell.angle_alpha   90.00
_cell.angle_beta   90.00
_cell.angle_gamma   90.00
#
_symmetry.space_group_name_H-M   'P 1'
#
loop_
_entity.id
_entity.type
_entity.pdbx_description
1 polymer ?
#
loop_
_entity_poly.entity_id
_entity_poly.type
_entity_poly.pdbx_seq_one_letter_code
_entity_poly.pdbx_strand_id
1 'polypeptide(L)'
;TNGASDGVRMMFQICIRSPDEATGVKDGMLVPVPQYPLYSALTTLYRGEFVPYHLNEAGGWSMTAADVKEQLDDARARGINVRGLVVINPGNPTGNCLSKDAMKDIIQLCADEGLVLMADEVYQNNIWTSTLPFHSFRKVAAEMGFKEEYDASGKGLQLVSFHSCSKGFLGECGLRGGYFELFGIDPEVRAQIVKLASISLCSNTLGQLATGLMVRPPAEGEPSYPKYKEERDAILSSLQRRAEALSTAFGKIPGMSCQPIAGALYAFPSI
;
A
#
# COMPACT_ATOMS: atom_id res chain seq x y z
N THR A 1 10.88 -10.89 -0.13
CA THR A 1 10.15 -11.21 -1.39
C THR A 1 10.91 -10.66 -2.58
N ASN A 2 10.62 -11.13 -3.80
CA ASN A 2 11.25 -10.60 -5.02
C ASN A 2 10.63 -9.24 -5.46
N GLY A 3 10.68 -8.26 -4.55
CA GLY A 3 9.95 -6.99 -4.61
C GLY A 3 8.58 -7.06 -3.91
N ALA A 4 7.92 -5.91 -3.74
CA ALA A 4 6.60 -5.83 -3.10
C ALA A 4 5.53 -6.59 -3.90
N SER A 5 5.59 -6.57 -5.25
CA SER A 5 4.61 -7.24 -6.12
C SER A 5 4.46 -8.73 -5.83
N ASP A 6 5.54 -9.39 -5.44
CA ASP A 6 5.53 -10.81 -5.08
C ASP A 6 4.80 -11.06 -3.75
N GLY A 7 4.94 -10.16 -2.78
CA GLY A 7 4.16 -10.17 -1.54
C GLY A 7 2.67 -9.93 -1.78
N VAL A 8 2.33 -8.92 -2.59
CA VAL A 8 0.93 -8.62 -2.94
C VAL A 8 0.28 -9.83 -3.64
N ARG A 9 0.97 -10.42 -4.61
CA ARG A 9 0.51 -11.63 -5.31
C ARG A 9 0.20 -12.76 -4.33
N MET A 10 1.11 -13.01 -3.38
CA MET A 10 0.94 -14.04 -2.35
C MET A 10 -0.29 -13.77 -1.49
N MET A 11 -0.49 -12.53 -1.05
CA MET A 11 -1.63 -12.19 -0.20
C MET A 11 -2.98 -12.26 -0.93
N PHE A 12 -3.01 -11.87 -2.22
CA PHE A 12 -4.21 -12.05 -3.04
C PHE A 12 -4.57 -13.53 -3.18
N GLN A 13 -3.58 -14.40 -3.41
CA GLN A 13 -3.80 -15.84 -3.48
C GLN A 13 -4.29 -16.46 -2.16
N ILE A 14 -3.83 -15.92 -1.02
CA ILE A 14 -4.27 -16.37 0.31
C ILE A 14 -5.70 -15.90 0.62
N CYS A 15 -6.07 -14.69 0.19
CA CYS A 15 -7.35 -14.08 0.52
C CYS A 15 -8.51 -14.54 -0.38
N ILE A 16 -8.25 -14.78 -1.67
CA ILE A 16 -9.27 -15.11 -2.67
C ILE A 16 -9.37 -16.63 -2.82
N ARG A 17 -10.48 -17.21 -2.37
CA ARG A 17 -10.79 -18.63 -2.63
C ARG A 17 -11.30 -18.79 -4.05
N SER A 18 -11.09 -19.97 -4.63
CA SER A 18 -11.76 -20.34 -5.88
C SER A 18 -13.27 -20.16 -5.72
N PRO A 19 -13.98 -19.65 -6.75
CA PRO A 19 -15.42 -19.51 -6.68
C PRO A 19 -16.07 -20.84 -6.31
N ASP A 20 -16.97 -20.81 -5.34
CA ASP A 20 -17.75 -21.99 -5.01
C ASP A 20 -18.86 -22.14 -6.05
N GLU A 21 -18.70 -23.09 -6.96
CA GLU A 21 -19.67 -23.34 -8.04
C GLU A 21 -21.04 -23.78 -7.51
N ALA A 22 -21.12 -24.31 -6.29
CA ALA A 22 -22.36 -24.75 -5.67
C ALA A 22 -23.13 -23.61 -4.99
N THR A 23 -22.43 -22.65 -4.39
CA THR A 23 -23.07 -21.51 -3.70
C THR A 23 -23.09 -20.22 -4.52
N GLY A 24 -22.28 -20.15 -5.58
CA GLY A 24 -22.11 -18.96 -6.43
C GLY A 24 -21.39 -17.78 -5.74
N VAL A 25 -20.96 -17.95 -4.49
CA VAL A 25 -20.28 -16.90 -3.71
C VAL A 25 -18.88 -16.66 -4.28
N LYS A 26 -18.57 -15.38 -4.51
CA LYS A 26 -17.26 -14.93 -4.98
C LYS A 26 -16.57 -14.11 -3.89
N ASP A 27 -15.28 -14.33 -3.71
CA ASP A 27 -14.45 -13.47 -2.87
C ASP A 27 -14.03 -12.22 -3.64
N GLY A 28 -14.05 -11.07 -2.97
CA GLY A 28 -13.70 -9.78 -3.58
C GLY A 28 -12.68 -8.98 -2.77
N MET A 29 -12.04 -8.02 -3.43
CA MET A 29 -11.07 -7.10 -2.81
C MET A 29 -11.48 -5.66 -3.11
N LEU A 30 -11.49 -4.82 -2.07
CA LEU A 30 -11.65 -3.37 -2.22
C LEU A 30 -10.33 -2.77 -2.72
N VAL A 31 -10.37 -2.08 -3.86
CA VAL A 31 -9.18 -1.53 -4.52
C VAL A 31 -9.47 -0.08 -4.96
N PRO A 32 -8.51 0.85 -4.78
CA PRO A 32 -8.77 2.26 -5.10
C PRO A 32 -9.00 2.47 -6.60
N VAL A 33 -9.70 3.53 -6.95
CA VAL A 33 -9.79 4.04 -8.31
C VAL A 33 -9.46 5.54 -8.29
N PRO A 34 -8.43 5.99 -9.01
CA PRO A 34 -7.48 5.21 -9.83
C PRO A 34 -6.48 4.40 -8.98
N GLN A 35 -5.82 3.40 -9.57
CA GLN A 35 -4.86 2.51 -8.89
C GLN A 35 -3.71 2.07 -9.77
N TYR A 36 -2.64 1.59 -9.13
CA TYR A 36 -1.55 0.86 -9.77
C TYR A 36 -2.04 -0.52 -10.30
N PRO A 37 -2.11 -0.75 -11.63
CA PRO A 37 -2.85 -1.86 -12.26
C PRO A 37 -2.58 -3.31 -11.80
N LEU A 38 -1.56 -3.54 -10.98
CA LEU A 38 -1.28 -4.83 -10.36
C LEU A 38 -2.51 -5.39 -9.63
N TYR A 39 -3.24 -4.58 -8.85
CA TYR A 39 -4.30 -5.10 -7.99
C TYR A 39 -5.50 -5.60 -8.79
N SER A 40 -5.95 -4.84 -9.79
CA SER A 40 -7.01 -5.29 -10.70
C SER A 40 -6.59 -6.55 -11.48
N ALA A 41 -5.34 -6.59 -11.96
CA ALA A 41 -4.83 -7.75 -12.69
C ALA A 41 -4.77 -9.02 -11.82
N LEU A 42 -4.32 -8.90 -10.57
CA LEU A 42 -4.29 -10.02 -9.62
C LEU A 42 -5.71 -10.47 -9.24
N THR A 43 -6.64 -9.53 -9.08
CA THR A 43 -8.06 -9.86 -8.82
C THR A 43 -8.60 -10.76 -9.92
N THR A 44 -8.41 -10.38 -11.20
CA THR A 44 -8.81 -11.20 -12.35
C THR A 44 -8.05 -12.53 -12.39
N LEU A 45 -6.73 -12.51 -12.19
CA LEU A 45 -5.88 -13.72 -12.25
C LEU A 45 -6.35 -14.80 -11.27
N TYR A 46 -6.74 -14.39 -10.06
CA TYR A 46 -7.22 -15.29 -9.02
C TYR A 46 -8.74 -15.49 -9.03
N ARG A 47 -9.42 -15.04 -10.10
CA ARG A 47 -10.89 -15.18 -10.28
C ARG A 47 -11.70 -14.56 -9.15
N GLY A 48 -11.16 -13.54 -8.49
CA GLY A 48 -11.88 -12.74 -7.50
C GLY A 48 -12.67 -11.61 -8.14
N GLU A 49 -13.47 -10.94 -7.32
CA GLU A 49 -14.26 -9.78 -7.71
C GLU A 49 -13.53 -8.47 -7.38
N PHE A 50 -13.42 -7.59 -8.37
CA PHE A 50 -12.85 -6.26 -8.19
C PHE A 50 -13.92 -5.32 -7.64
N VAL A 51 -13.75 -4.88 -6.39
CA VAL A 51 -14.66 -3.94 -5.73
C VAL A 51 -14.00 -2.55 -5.73
N PRO A 52 -14.36 -1.64 -6.63
CA PRO A 52 -13.73 -0.32 -6.67
C PRO A 52 -14.18 0.54 -5.47
N TYR A 53 -13.26 1.33 -4.92
CA TYR A 53 -13.62 2.52 -4.16
C TYR A 53 -12.96 3.75 -4.75
N HIS A 54 -13.73 4.84 -4.90
CA HIS A 54 -13.30 6.00 -5.67
C HIS A 54 -12.59 7.02 -4.79
N LEU A 55 -11.38 7.42 -5.19
CA LEU A 55 -10.67 8.52 -4.55
C LEU A 55 -11.29 9.86 -4.98
N ASN A 56 -11.46 10.78 -4.03
CA ASN A 56 -12.05 12.08 -4.29
C ASN A 56 -11.00 13.05 -4.87
N GLU A 57 -10.98 13.18 -6.20
CA GLU A 57 -10.06 14.09 -6.90
C GLU A 57 -10.15 15.53 -6.38
N ALA A 58 -11.37 16.07 -6.25
CA ALA A 58 -11.59 17.44 -5.78
C ALA A 58 -11.09 17.66 -4.35
N GLY A 59 -11.09 16.60 -3.54
CA GLY A 59 -10.52 16.54 -2.20
C GLY A 59 -9.03 16.15 -2.16
N GLY A 60 -8.27 16.33 -3.25
CA GLY A 60 -6.85 16.00 -3.31
C GLY A 60 -6.57 14.50 -3.37
N TRP A 61 -7.45 13.74 -4.03
CA TRP A 61 -7.46 12.26 -4.06
C TRP A 61 -7.57 11.64 -2.67
N SER A 62 -8.27 12.30 -1.74
CA SER A 62 -8.54 11.74 -0.41
C SER A 62 -9.49 10.53 -0.49
N MET A 63 -9.48 9.74 0.59
CA MET A 63 -10.44 8.67 0.83
C MET A 63 -11.05 8.84 2.22
N THR A 64 -12.30 8.44 2.40
CA THR A 64 -12.95 8.38 3.71
C THR A 64 -13.42 6.96 4.01
N ALA A 65 -13.51 6.61 5.30
CA ALA A 65 -14.07 5.32 5.70
C ALA A 65 -15.55 5.17 5.28
N ALA A 66 -16.31 6.26 5.21
CA ALA A 66 -17.69 6.26 4.77
C ALA A 66 -17.81 5.85 3.30
N ASP A 67 -17.00 6.44 2.41
CA ASP A 67 -17.02 6.09 0.98
C ASP A 67 -16.63 4.62 0.76
N VAL A 68 -15.62 4.13 1.49
CA VAL A 68 -15.21 2.72 1.42
C VAL A 68 -16.32 1.80 1.95
N LYS A 69 -17.00 2.19 3.04
CA LYS A 69 -18.10 1.42 3.63
C LYS A 69 -19.29 1.31 2.69
N GLU A 70 -19.63 2.37 1.97
CA GLU A 70 -20.69 2.34 0.96
C GLU A 70 -20.41 1.29 -0.12
N GLN A 71 -19.18 1.26 -0.67
CA GLN A 71 -18.79 0.29 -1.69
C GLN A 71 -18.71 -1.14 -1.14
N LEU A 72 -18.29 -1.29 0.12
CA LEU A 72 -18.32 -2.58 0.82
C LEU A 72 -19.75 -3.12 0.94
N ASP A 73 -20.69 -2.28 1.35
CA ASP A 73 -22.08 -2.67 1.56
C ASP A 73 -22.79 -3.00 0.25
N ASP A 74 -22.58 -2.22 -0.81
CA ASP A 74 -23.07 -2.54 -2.16
C ASP A 74 -22.56 -3.90 -2.64
N ALA A 75 -21.25 -4.15 -2.52
CA ALA A 75 -20.65 -5.40 -2.95
C ALA A 75 -21.22 -6.60 -2.19
N ARG A 76 -21.37 -6.47 -0.86
CA ARG A 76 -21.99 -7.51 -0.02
C ARG A 76 -23.45 -7.73 -0.37
N ALA A 77 -24.22 -6.67 -0.67
CA ALA A 77 -25.60 -6.79 -1.13
C ALA A 77 -25.72 -7.52 -2.48
N ARG A 78 -24.70 -7.43 -3.33
CA ARG A 78 -24.56 -8.21 -4.57
C ARG A 78 -24.05 -9.65 -4.36
N GLY A 79 -23.88 -10.09 -3.11
CA GLY A 79 -23.46 -11.45 -2.77
C GLY A 79 -21.94 -11.67 -2.81
N ILE A 80 -21.14 -10.60 -2.83
CA ILE A 80 -19.67 -10.69 -2.84
C ILE A 80 -19.17 -10.77 -1.40
N ASN A 81 -18.36 -11.77 -1.10
CA ASN A 81 -17.66 -11.87 0.17
C ASN A 81 -16.36 -11.06 0.10
N VAL A 82 -16.43 -9.78 0.45
CA VAL A 82 -15.25 -8.90 0.45
C VAL A 82 -14.27 -9.31 1.56
N ARG A 83 -13.02 -9.60 1.18
CA ARG A 83 -12.00 -10.20 2.06
C ARG A 83 -10.99 -9.19 2.61
N GLY A 84 -10.80 -8.09 1.92
CA GLY A 84 -9.80 -7.11 2.30
C GLY A 84 -9.89 -5.81 1.55
N LEU A 85 -9.13 -4.85 2.04
CA LEU A 85 -9.00 -3.49 1.53
C LEU A 85 -7.54 -3.22 1.19
N VAL A 86 -7.28 -2.83 -0.05
CA VAL A 86 -5.98 -2.33 -0.49
C VAL A 86 -5.94 -0.83 -0.29
N VAL A 87 -4.91 -0.32 0.38
CA VAL A 87 -4.60 1.11 0.48
C VAL A 87 -3.20 1.36 -0.06
N ILE A 88 -3.06 2.31 -0.98
CA ILE A 88 -1.77 2.70 -1.55
C ILE A 88 -1.41 4.08 -0.97
N ASN A 89 -0.39 4.15 -0.12
CA ASN A 89 0.00 5.39 0.57
C ASN A 89 1.51 5.47 0.78
N PRO A 90 2.23 6.42 0.14
CA PRO A 90 1.74 7.42 -0.82
C PRO A 90 1.16 6.81 -2.12
N GLY A 91 0.16 7.49 -2.68
CA GLY A 91 -0.67 6.98 -3.77
C GLY A 91 0.01 6.90 -5.14
N ASN A 92 -0.35 5.86 -5.90
CA ASN A 92 0.02 5.66 -7.30
C ASN A 92 -1.24 5.27 -8.08
N PRO A 93 -1.67 6.05 -9.10
CA PRO A 93 -0.92 7.12 -9.80
C PRO A 93 -1.12 8.54 -9.25
N THR A 94 -1.93 8.72 -8.22
CA THR A 94 -2.45 10.02 -7.74
C THR A 94 -1.42 10.91 -7.05
N GLY A 95 -0.38 10.35 -6.45
CA GLY A 95 0.61 11.11 -5.68
C GLY A 95 0.10 11.70 -4.37
N ASN A 96 -1.07 11.29 -3.88
CA ASN A 96 -1.61 11.75 -2.59
C ASN A 96 -0.94 11.08 -1.40
N CYS A 97 -1.11 11.68 -0.22
CA CYS A 97 -0.73 11.11 1.06
C CYS A 97 -1.93 11.16 2.01
N LEU A 98 -2.10 10.15 2.84
CA LEU A 98 -3.19 10.12 3.82
C LEU A 98 -2.81 10.89 5.09
N SER A 99 -3.81 11.55 5.67
CA SER A 99 -3.68 12.08 7.03
C SER A 99 -3.73 10.93 8.05
N LYS A 100 -3.11 11.16 9.21
CA LYS A 100 -3.13 10.18 10.31
C LYS A 100 -4.56 9.84 10.76
N ASP A 101 -5.47 10.81 10.75
CA ASP A 101 -6.85 10.58 11.16
C ASP A 101 -7.62 9.75 10.14
N ALA A 102 -7.45 10.00 8.84
CA ALA A 102 -8.02 9.14 7.79
C ALA A 102 -7.50 7.69 7.92
N MET A 103 -6.22 7.51 8.26
CA MET A 103 -5.67 6.17 8.52
C MET A 103 -6.34 5.48 9.72
N LYS A 104 -6.62 6.21 10.81
CA LYS A 104 -7.32 5.65 11.99
C LYS A 104 -8.73 5.20 11.61
N ASP A 105 -9.46 6.01 10.85
CA ASP A 105 -10.82 5.69 10.43
C ASP A 105 -10.84 4.43 9.56
N ILE A 106 -9.89 4.29 8.64
CA ILE A 106 -9.73 3.10 7.79
C ILE A 106 -9.33 1.86 8.60
N ILE A 107 -8.40 2.01 9.56
CA ILE A 107 -8.02 0.90 10.46
C ILE A 107 -9.24 0.42 11.24
N GLN A 108 -10.02 1.34 11.82
CA GLN A 108 -11.20 1.01 12.59
C GLN A 108 -12.25 0.30 11.74
N LEU A 109 -12.52 0.82 10.53
CA LEU A 109 -13.40 0.18 9.55
C LEU A 109 -12.96 -1.26 9.25
N CYS A 110 -11.67 -1.50 8.97
CA CYS A 110 -11.18 -2.85 8.68
C CYS A 110 -11.35 -3.81 9.86
N ALA A 111 -11.11 -3.34 11.09
CA ALA A 111 -11.29 -4.13 12.30
C ALA A 111 -12.77 -4.47 12.54
N ASP A 112 -13.67 -3.50 12.40
CA ASP A 112 -15.11 -3.68 12.61
C ASP A 112 -15.73 -4.62 11.57
N GLU A 113 -15.23 -4.56 10.33
CA GLU A 113 -15.77 -5.31 9.20
C GLU A 113 -15.04 -6.62 8.89
N GLY A 114 -14.02 -6.96 9.68
CA GLY A 114 -13.22 -8.18 9.52
C GLY A 114 -12.44 -8.25 8.21
N LEU A 115 -11.98 -7.10 7.70
CA LEU A 115 -11.24 -6.98 6.44
C LEU A 115 -9.74 -7.07 6.68
N VAL A 116 -9.03 -7.80 5.82
CA VAL A 116 -7.56 -7.74 5.76
C VAL A 116 -7.16 -6.40 5.13
N LEU A 117 -6.48 -5.55 5.89
CA LEU A 117 -5.90 -4.30 5.41
C LEU A 117 -4.55 -4.58 4.73
N MET A 118 -4.44 -4.28 3.44
CA MET A 118 -3.23 -4.39 2.65
C MET A 118 -2.66 -2.99 2.38
N ALA A 119 -1.67 -2.59 3.17
CA ALA A 119 -1.03 -1.27 3.10
C ALA A 119 0.20 -1.30 2.17
N ASP A 120 0.05 -0.79 0.95
CA ASP A 120 1.15 -0.60 0.00
C ASP A 120 1.88 0.71 0.27
N GLU A 121 3.00 0.61 0.97
CA GLU A 121 3.80 1.73 1.48
C GLU A 121 5.17 1.81 0.77
N VAL A 122 5.24 1.36 -0.49
CA VAL A 122 6.50 1.34 -1.27
C VAL A 122 7.09 2.74 -1.51
N TYR A 123 6.26 3.78 -1.47
CA TYR A 123 6.67 5.17 -1.66
C TYR A 123 6.91 5.95 -0.36
N GLN A 124 7.03 5.29 0.80
CA GLN A 124 7.10 5.95 2.11
C GLN A 124 8.21 7.00 2.29
N ASN A 125 9.29 6.93 1.51
CA ASN A 125 10.39 7.91 1.53
C ASN A 125 10.22 9.06 0.51
N ASN A 126 9.15 9.04 -0.29
CA ASN A 126 8.86 10.04 -1.31
C ASN A 126 7.71 10.94 -0.84
N ILE A 127 8.00 11.87 0.06
CA ILE A 127 7.03 12.81 0.63
C ILE A 127 7.49 14.24 0.35
N TRP A 128 6.63 15.03 -0.29
CA TRP A 128 6.95 16.36 -0.84
C TRP A 128 6.25 17.50 -0.10
N THR A 129 5.39 17.18 0.86
CA THR A 129 4.70 18.16 1.70
C THR A 129 5.03 17.94 3.18
N SER A 130 5.14 19.02 3.94
CA SER A 130 5.29 18.98 5.40
C SER A 130 3.96 18.77 6.13
N THR A 131 2.82 18.98 5.48
CA THR A 131 1.49 18.89 6.11
C THR A 131 0.95 17.46 6.22
N LEU A 132 1.44 16.55 5.37
CA LEU A 132 1.04 15.15 5.33
C LEU A 132 2.29 14.27 5.35
N PRO A 133 3.01 14.20 6.49
CA PRO A 133 4.17 13.32 6.62
C PRO A 133 3.76 11.85 6.52
N PHE A 134 4.69 11.00 6.12
CA PHE A 134 4.43 9.56 6.12
C PHE A 134 4.21 9.04 7.55
N HIS A 135 3.15 8.25 7.69
CA HIS A 135 2.91 7.37 8.83
C HIS A 135 2.65 5.97 8.27
N SER A 136 3.25 4.95 8.89
CA SER A 136 2.90 3.57 8.54
C SER A 136 1.60 3.17 9.21
N PHE A 137 0.78 2.38 8.51
CA PHE A 137 -0.43 1.78 9.07
C PHE A 137 -0.11 0.96 10.33
N ARG A 138 1.04 0.26 10.33
CA ARG A 138 1.54 -0.48 11.50
C ARG A 138 1.73 0.40 12.73
N LYS A 139 2.30 1.60 12.57
CA LYS A 139 2.51 2.54 13.68
C LYS A 139 1.17 3.06 14.18
N VAL A 140 0.30 3.51 13.28
CA VAL A 140 -1.02 4.06 13.63
C VAL A 140 -1.87 3.00 14.34
N ALA A 141 -1.88 1.75 13.87
CA ALA A 141 -2.60 0.65 14.49
C ALA A 141 -2.13 0.39 15.94
N ALA A 142 -0.82 0.37 16.20
CA ALA A 142 -0.31 0.21 17.55
C ALA A 142 -0.63 1.39 18.47
N GLU A 143 -0.59 2.62 17.95
CA GLU A 143 -1.00 3.81 18.71
C GLU A 143 -2.50 3.81 19.04
N MET A 144 -3.33 3.16 18.23
CA MET A 144 -4.75 2.92 18.51
C MET A 144 -4.98 1.77 19.51
N GLY A 145 -3.94 1.05 19.92
CA GLY A 145 -4.03 -0.05 20.89
C GLY A 145 -4.29 -1.43 20.27
N PHE A 146 -4.28 -1.57 18.94
CA PHE A 146 -4.29 -2.89 18.32
C PHE A 146 -3.02 -3.65 18.65
N LYS A 147 -3.14 -4.97 18.72
CA LYS A 147 -2.08 -5.88 19.13
C LYS A 147 -1.58 -6.71 17.96
N GLU A 148 -0.32 -7.16 18.05
CA GLU A 148 0.30 -7.96 17.01
C GLU A 148 -0.19 -9.42 17.03
N GLU A 149 -0.59 -9.88 18.21
CA GLU A 149 -1.27 -11.14 18.40
C GLU A 149 -2.65 -11.12 17.73
N TYR A 150 -3.01 -12.24 17.12
CA TYR A 150 -4.34 -12.42 16.55
C TYR A 150 -5.41 -12.40 17.65
N ASP A 151 -6.46 -11.61 17.44
CA ASP A 151 -7.62 -11.56 18.32
C ASP A 151 -8.70 -12.53 17.82
N ALA A 152 -8.79 -13.68 18.47
CA ALA A 152 -9.78 -14.71 18.17
C ALA A 152 -11.24 -14.29 18.46
N SER A 153 -11.48 -13.14 19.12
CA SER A 153 -12.83 -12.59 19.29
C SER A 153 -13.41 -12.00 17.99
N GLY A 154 -12.60 -11.89 16.93
CA GLY A 154 -13.00 -11.36 15.64
C GLY A 154 -13.00 -9.84 15.53
N LYS A 155 -12.51 -9.12 16.56
CA LYS A 155 -12.42 -7.65 16.61
C LYS A 155 -11.00 -7.10 16.42
N GLY A 156 -10.04 -7.95 16.08
CA GLY A 156 -8.66 -7.56 15.81
C GLY A 156 -8.46 -7.05 14.40
N LEU A 157 -7.53 -6.10 14.24
CA LEU A 157 -7.03 -5.68 12.93
C LEU A 157 -6.14 -6.78 12.33
N GLN A 158 -6.42 -7.16 11.09
CA GLN A 158 -5.52 -7.96 10.26
C GLN A 158 -4.85 -7.04 9.24
N LEU A 159 -3.54 -6.81 9.37
CA LEU A 159 -2.78 -5.86 8.55
C LEU A 159 -1.57 -6.54 7.89
N VAL A 160 -1.38 -6.23 6.61
CA VAL A 160 -0.17 -6.54 5.86
C VAL A 160 0.41 -5.27 5.25
N SER A 161 1.62 -4.91 5.66
CA SER A 161 2.34 -3.72 5.16
C SER A 161 3.41 -4.13 4.16
N PHE A 162 3.43 -3.53 2.97
CA PHE A 162 4.39 -3.87 1.90
C PHE A 162 5.45 -2.78 1.70
N HIS A 163 6.70 -3.20 1.51
CA HIS A 163 7.79 -2.29 1.15
C HIS A 163 8.75 -2.89 0.13
N SER A 164 9.50 -2.04 -0.59
CA SER A 164 10.38 -2.45 -1.68
C SER A 164 11.57 -1.51 -1.87
N CYS A 165 12.71 -2.08 -2.26
CA CYS A 165 13.92 -1.35 -2.66
C CYS A 165 13.78 -0.64 -4.03
N SER A 166 12.68 -0.87 -4.75
CA SER A 166 12.52 -0.42 -6.14
C SER A 166 12.22 1.08 -6.28
N LYS A 167 11.77 1.73 -5.21
CA LYS A 167 11.26 3.12 -5.19
C LYS A 167 12.07 3.96 -4.21
N GLY A 168 11.69 5.22 -3.98
CA GLY A 168 12.46 6.11 -3.12
C GLY A 168 13.69 6.68 -3.80
N PHE A 169 14.60 7.21 -2.99
CA PHE A 169 15.90 7.67 -3.42
C PHE A 169 16.88 6.52 -3.75
N LEU A 170 16.58 5.29 -3.30
CA LEU A 170 17.34 4.11 -3.67
C LEU A 170 17.06 3.73 -5.14
N GLY A 171 15.80 3.53 -5.50
CA GLY A 171 15.40 3.33 -6.91
C GLY A 171 15.93 2.03 -7.55
N GLU A 172 16.32 1.05 -6.75
CA GLU A 172 17.05 -0.16 -7.20
C GLU A 172 16.12 -1.27 -7.71
N CYS A 173 15.27 -0.95 -8.69
CA CYS A 173 14.20 -1.85 -9.14
C CYS A 173 14.69 -3.19 -9.72
N GLY A 174 15.89 -3.20 -10.31
CA GLY A 174 16.52 -4.41 -10.88
C GLY A 174 16.94 -5.43 -9.83
N LEU A 175 17.19 -5.01 -8.58
CA LEU A 175 17.62 -5.91 -7.50
C LEU A 175 16.47 -6.78 -6.98
N ARG A 176 15.22 -6.43 -7.28
CA ARG A 176 14.02 -7.18 -6.86
C ARG A 176 14.00 -7.45 -5.35
N GLY A 177 14.34 -6.43 -4.55
CA GLY A 177 14.29 -6.49 -3.09
C GLY A 177 12.96 -5.94 -2.53
N GLY A 178 12.45 -6.59 -1.48
CA GLY A 178 11.27 -6.14 -0.75
C GLY A 178 10.89 -7.09 0.39
N TYR A 179 9.96 -6.62 1.22
CA TYR A 179 9.39 -7.40 2.31
C TYR A 179 7.91 -7.03 2.49
N PHE A 180 7.21 -7.84 3.27
CA PHE A 180 5.97 -7.43 3.89
C PHE A 180 5.98 -7.84 5.38
N GLU A 181 5.27 -7.08 6.20
CA GLU A 181 5.10 -7.33 7.63
C GLU A 181 3.66 -7.80 7.87
N LEU A 182 3.48 -8.80 8.74
CA LEU A 182 2.16 -9.29 9.15
C LEU A 182 1.87 -8.80 10.58
N PHE A 183 0.68 -8.25 10.79
CA PHE A 183 0.22 -7.75 12.08
C PHE A 183 -1.20 -8.23 12.37
N GLY A 184 -1.42 -8.84 13.53
CA GLY A 184 -2.74 -9.36 13.92
C GLY A 184 -3.27 -10.52 13.07
N ILE A 185 -2.41 -11.19 12.29
CA ILE A 185 -2.81 -12.33 11.44
C ILE A 185 -2.84 -13.63 12.25
N ASP A 186 -3.88 -14.45 12.05
CA ASP A 186 -4.06 -15.79 12.62
C ASP A 186 -2.82 -16.68 12.40
N PRO A 187 -2.27 -17.33 13.44
CA PRO A 187 -1.14 -18.25 13.31
C PRO A 187 -1.30 -19.35 12.24
N GLU A 188 -2.50 -19.90 12.05
CA GLU A 188 -2.77 -20.91 11.01
C GLU A 188 -2.67 -20.29 9.62
N VAL A 189 -3.16 -19.07 9.44
CA VAL A 189 -3.02 -18.30 8.19
C VAL A 189 -1.54 -17.97 7.94
N ARG A 190 -0.79 -17.55 8.97
CA ARG A 190 0.67 -17.33 8.87
C ARG A 190 1.39 -18.60 8.40
N ALA A 191 0.99 -19.77 8.90
CA ALA A 191 1.56 -21.05 8.45
C ALA A 191 1.27 -21.32 6.96
N GLN A 192 0.08 -20.99 6.46
CA GLN A 192 -0.22 -21.12 5.03
C GLN A 192 0.58 -20.11 4.18
N ILE A 193 0.79 -18.88 4.66
CA ILE A 193 1.64 -17.89 3.98
C ILE A 193 3.08 -18.43 3.85
N VAL A 194 3.66 -18.97 4.94
CA VAL A 194 5.00 -19.57 4.92
C VAL A 194 5.06 -20.77 3.99
N LYS A 195 4.05 -21.64 4.02
CA LYS A 195 3.94 -22.79 3.11
C LYS A 195 3.92 -22.34 1.65
N LEU A 196 3.12 -21.34 1.30
CA LEU A 196 3.06 -20.79 -0.05
C LEU A 196 4.40 -20.15 -0.47
N ALA A 197 5.02 -19.37 0.42
CA ALA A 197 6.33 -18.77 0.16
C ALA A 197 7.42 -19.83 -0.11
N SER A 198 7.36 -20.97 0.58
CA SER A 198 8.35 -22.05 0.47
C SER A 198 8.38 -22.72 -0.91
N ILE A 199 7.32 -22.60 -1.71
CA ILE A 199 7.26 -23.13 -3.08
C ILE A 199 8.34 -22.49 -3.96
N SER A 200 8.66 -21.22 -3.71
CA SER A 200 9.70 -20.49 -4.43
C SER A 200 11.10 -20.66 -3.82
N LEU A 201 11.25 -21.52 -2.81
CA LEU A 201 12.44 -21.70 -1.96
C LEU A 201 12.78 -20.46 -1.12
N CYS A 202 13.17 -19.36 -1.76
CA CYS A 202 13.41 -18.06 -1.13
C CYS A 202 13.43 -16.92 -2.18
N SER A 203 13.39 -15.66 -1.73
CA SER A 203 13.70 -14.53 -2.63
C SER A 203 15.19 -14.46 -2.96
N ASN A 204 15.54 -13.82 -4.07
CA ASN A 204 16.93 -13.72 -4.53
C ASN A 204 17.85 -13.04 -3.48
N THR A 205 19.07 -13.56 -3.33
CA THR A 205 20.02 -13.12 -2.29
C THR A 205 20.41 -11.65 -2.42
N LEU A 206 20.62 -11.14 -3.63
CA LEU A 206 20.97 -9.73 -3.85
C LEU A 206 19.85 -8.79 -3.39
N GLY A 207 18.59 -9.13 -3.69
CA GLY A 207 17.42 -8.41 -3.23
C GLY A 207 17.26 -8.46 -1.71
N GLN A 208 17.60 -9.58 -1.06
CA GLN A 208 17.63 -9.67 0.41
C GLN A 208 18.70 -8.76 1.01
N LEU A 209 19.93 -8.76 0.46
CA LEU A 209 21.01 -7.87 0.90
C LEU A 209 20.63 -6.40 0.71
N ALA A 210 20.08 -6.04 -0.45
CA ALA A 210 19.59 -4.69 -0.74
C ALA A 210 18.51 -4.26 0.25
N THR A 211 17.57 -5.16 0.57
CA THR A 211 16.53 -4.92 1.58
C THR A 211 17.15 -4.69 2.96
N GLY A 212 18.14 -5.51 3.34
CA GLY A 212 18.85 -5.39 4.61
C GLY A 212 19.65 -4.10 4.77
N LEU A 213 20.18 -3.54 3.67
CA LEU A 213 20.84 -2.24 3.64
C LEU A 213 19.83 -1.08 3.64
N MET A 214 18.72 -1.22 2.90
CA MET A 214 17.63 -0.23 2.88
C MET A 214 17.07 0.04 4.28
N VAL A 215 16.86 -1.00 5.08
CA VAL A 215 16.29 -0.88 6.44
C VAL A 215 17.33 -0.61 7.53
N ARG A 216 18.62 -0.61 7.18
CA ARG A 216 19.75 -0.26 8.07
C ARG A 216 20.73 0.64 7.33
N PRO A 217 20.30 1.87 6.97
CA PRO A 217 21.20 2.84 6.35
C PRO A 217 22.30 3.25 7.34
N PRO A 218 23.38 3.89 6.85
CA PRO A 218 24.41 4.44 7.73
C PRO A 218 23.79 5.32 8.82
N ALA A 219 24.28 5.17 10.05
CA ALA A 219 23.80 5.92 11.22
C ALA A 219 24.65 7.17 11.49
N GLU A 220 24.07 8.15 12.18
CA GLU A 220 24.82 9.35 12.58
C GLU A 220 26.04 8.98 13.43
N GLY A 221 27.21 9.51 13.04
CA GLY A 221 28.51 9.16 13.62
C GLY A 221 29.31 8.12 12.83
N GLU A 222 28.68 7.38 11.88
CA GLU A 222 29.41 6.46 11.02
C GLU A 222 30.13 7.18 9.86
N PRO A 223 31.28 6.66 9.36
CA PRO A 223 32.08 7.34 8.34
C PRO A 223 31.33 7.68 7.05
N SER A 224 30.38 6.83 6.63
CA SER A 224 29.63 7.01 5.39
C SER A 224 28.38 7.88 5.55
N TYR A 225 27.95 8.19 6.78
CA TYR A 225 26.69 8.90 7.03
C TYR A 225 26.63 10.30 6.42
N PRO A 226 27.67 11.17 6.54
CA PRO A 226 27.61 12.50 5.96
C PRO A 226 27.33 12.48 4.45
N LYS A 227 28.04 11.60 3.72
CA LYS A 227 27.88 11.44 2.27
C LYS A 227 26.53 10.82 1.91
N TYR A 228 26.12 9.77 2.62
CA TYR A 228 24.80 9.15 2.43
C TYR A 228 23.67 10.17 2.59
N LYS A 229 23.72 10.98 3.65
CA LYS A 229 22.72 12.01 3.92
C LYS A 229 22.69 13.07 2.82
N GLU A 230 23.85 13.55 2.40
CA GLU A 230 23.99 14.53 1.31
C GLU A 230 23.35 14.00 0.01
N GLU A 231 23.72 12.79 -0.43
CA GLU A 231 23.20 12.19 -1.66
C GLU A 231 21.70 11.93 -1.59
N ARG A 232 21.22 11.38 -0.47
CA ARG A 232 19.79 11.14 -0.22
C ARG A 232 19.00 12.45 -0.29
N ASP A 233 19.43 13.47 0.45
CA ASP A 233 18.71 14.75 0.54
C ASP A 233 18.72 15.48 -0.80
N ALA A 234 19.83 15.40 -1.57
CA ALA A 234 19.92 15.96 -2.91
C ALA A 234 18.92 15.29 -3.88
N ILE A 235 18.81 13.95 -3.86
CA ILE A 235 17.85 13.21 -4.69
C ILE A 235 16.42 13.57 -4.33
N LEU A 236 16.07 13.55 -3.04
CA LEU A 236 14.72 13.87 -2.57
C LEU A 236 14.33 15.32 -2.89
N SER A 237 15.23 16.27 -2.65
CA SER A 237 15.01 17.69 -2.99
C SER A 237 14.84 17.89 -4.50
N SER A 238 15.57 17.13 -5.32
CA SER A 238 15.41 17.15 -6.78
C SER A 238 14.07 16.59 -7.24
N LEU A 239 13.57 15.53 -6.58
CA LEU A 239 12.26 14.95 -6.86
C LEU A 239 11.12 15.90 -6.46
N GLN A 240 11.20 16.50 -5.26
CA GLN A 240 10.24 17.49 -4.79
C GLN A 240 10.10 18.67 -5.77
N ARG A 241 11.22 19.30 -6.16
CA ARG A 241 11.19 20.41 -7.13
C ARG A 241 10.55 20.02 -8.46
N ARG A 242 10.77 18.78 -8.93
CA ARG A 242 10.16 18.28 -10.17
C ARG A 242 8.66 18.04 -10.01
N ALA A 243 8.21 17.54 -8.86
CA ALA A 243 6.79 17.35 -8.57
C ALA A 243 6.03 18.70 -8.54
N GLU A 244 6.60 19.71 -7.89
CA GLU A 244 6.06 21.09 -7.87
C GLU A 244 6.03 21.72 -9.27
N ALA A 245 7.12 21.57 -10.03
CA ALA A 245 7.19 22.08 -11.41
C ALA A 245 6.15 21.42 -12.32
N LEU A 246 5.95 20.09 -12.21
CA LEU A 246 5.04 19.33 -13.05
C LEU A 246 3.57 19.67 -12.76
N SER A 247 3.17 19.68 -11.48
CA SER A 247 1.80 20.07 -11.08
C SER A 247 1.48 21.51 -11.48
N THR A 248 2.42 22.44 -11.30
CA THR A 248 2.28 23.84 -11.75
C THR A 248 2.18 23.96 -13.27
N ALA A 249 2.96 23.18 -14.01
CA ALA A 249 2.94 23.21 -15.48
C ALA A 249 1.59 22.72 -16.02
N PHE A 250 1.08 21.59 -15.52
CA PHE A 250 -0.23 21.08 -15.94
C PHE A 250 -1.37 22.03 -15.60
N GLY A 251 -1.36 22.65 -14.41
CA GLY A 251 -2.39 23.62 -14.02
C GLY A 251 -2.42 24.91 -14.85
N LYS A 252 -1.41 25.16 -15.70
CA LYS A 252 -1.37 26.30 -16.62
C LYS A 252 -1.87 25.97 -18.03
N ILE A 253 -2.09 24.70 -18.34
CA ILE A 253 -2.56 24.27 -19.67
C ILE A 253 -4.09 24.41 -19.72
N PRO A 254 -4.66 25.21 -20.64
CA PRO A 254 -6.11 25.34 -20.76
C PRO A 254 -6.79 23.98 -21.00
N GLY A 255 -7.84 23.70 -20.23
CA GLY A 255 -8.55 22.42 -20.29
C GLY A 255 -7.92 21.31 -19.42
N MET A 256 -6.83 21.57 -18.71
CA MET A 256 -6.24 20.60 -17.79
C MET A 256 -6.27 21.08 -16.34
N SER A 257 -6.41 20.15 -15.41
CA SER A 257 -6.23 20.39 -13.97
C SER A 257 -5.35 19.31 -13.36
N CYS A 258 -4.53 19.66 -12.37
CA CYS A 258 -3.69 18.70 -11.67
C CYS A 258 -3.74 18.96 -10.17
N GLN A 259 -4.09 17.94 -9.39
CA GLN A 259 -3.98 18.02 -7.93
C GLN A 259 -2.50 18.14 -7.50
N PRO A 260 -2.23 18.74 -6.33
CA PRO A 260 -0.89 18.77 -5.76
C PRO A 260 -0.32 17.35 -5.57
N ILE A 261 0.96 17.18 -5.90
CA ILE A 261 1.66 15.91 -5.73
C ILE A 261 2.29 15.90 -4.33
N ALA A 262 1.60 15.31 -3.36
CA ALA A 262 2.05 15.24 -1.97
C ALA A 262 3.17 14.22 -1.73
N GLY A 263 3.26 13.19 -2.58
CA GLY A 263 4.27 12.13 -2.49
C GLY A 263 4.40 11.29 -3.75
N ALA A 264 5.06 10.14 -3.64
CA ALA A 264 5.37 9.23 -4.74
C ALA A 264 6.12 9.91 -5.91
N LEU A 265 5.92 9.44 -7.15
CA LEU A 265 6.68 9.90 -8.34
C LEU A 265 5.78 10.34 -9.50
N TYR A 266 4.47 10.48 -9.27
CA TYR A 266 3.48 10.60 -10.34
C TYR A 266 2.59 11.81 -10.15
N ALA A 267 2.16 12.39 -11.27
CA ALA A 267 1.04 13.31 -11.37
C ALA A 267 -0.09 12.59 -12.12
N PHE A 268 -1.33 12.91 -11.77
CA PHE A 268 -2.51 12.38 -12.47
C PHE A 268 -3.42 13.54 -12.87
N PRO A 269 -3.09 14.27 -13.94
CA PRO A 269 -3.89 15.40 -14.40
C PRO A 269 -5.18 14.94 -15.11
N SER A 270 -6.23 15.72 -14.94
CA SER A 270 -7.49 15.62 -15.66
C SER A 270 -7.48 16.49 -16.91
N ILE A 271 -8.16 16.03 -17.96
CA ILE A 271 -8.24 16.61 -19.31
C ILE A 271 -9.71 16.73 -19.72
#